data_AF-A0A942MYI8-F1
#
_entry.id   AF-A0A942MYI8-F1
#
_cell.length_a   1.000
_cell.length_b   1.000
_cell.length_c   1.000
_cell.angle_alpha   90.00
_cell.angle_beta   90.00
_cell.angle_gamma   90.00
#
_symmetry.space_group_name_H-M   'P 1'
#
loop_
_entity.id
_entity.type
_entity.pdbx_description
1 polymer ?
#
loop_
_entity_poly.entity_id
_entity_poly.type
_entity_poly.pdbx_seq_one_letter_code
_entity_poly.pdbx_strand_id
1 'polypeptide(L)' 'MSIWAIILFLLAVFYLFGAIFEFPIMFEGNPKTRFIMSKIGKKNLKILLVIFAVIFLVLANMLK' A
#
# COMPACT_ATOMS: atom_id res chain seq x y z
N MET A 1 -9.35 17.46 11.24
CA MET A 1 -8.79 16.12 10.97
C MET A 1 -9.57 15.06 11.71
N SER A 2 -10.43 14.37 10.96
CA SER A 2 -11.04 13.13 11.42
C SER A 2 -9.96 12.09 11.76
N ILE A 3 -10.15 11.31 12.82
CA ILE A 3 -9.28 10.16 13.17
C ILE A 3 -9.11 9.23 11.98
N TRP A 4 -10.15 9.07 11.16
CA TRP A 4 -10.11 8.27 9.93
C TRP A 4 -9.16 8.84 8.88
N ALA A 5 -9.07 10.17 8.76
CA ALA A 5 -8.13 10.81 7.83
C ALA A 5 -6.66 10.55 8.24
N ILE A 6 -6.39 10.56 9.55
CA ILE A 6 -5.05 10.25 10.09
C ILE A 6 -4.70 8.78 9.83
N ILE A 7 -5.64 7.85 10.06
CA ILE A 7 -5.46 6.42 9.81
C ILE A 7 -5.20 6.15 8.32
N LEU A 8 -6.01 6.74 7.43
CA LEU A 8 -5.86 6.60 5.98
C LEU A 8 -4.55 7.19 5.47
N PHE A 9 -4.12 8.32 6.04
CA PHE A 9 -2.83 8.91 5.71
C PHE A 9 -1.66 8.02 6.14
N LEU A 10 -1.71 7.45 7.35
CA LEU A 10 -0.71 6.48 7.82
C LEU A 10 -0.66 5.23 6.92
N LEU A 11 -1.81 4.71 6.52
CA LEU A 11 -1.90 3.61 5.55
C LEU A 11 -1.28 3.98 4.21
N ALA A 12 -1.58 5.16 3.67
CA ALA A 12 -1.00 5.64 2.42
C ALA A 12 0.53 5.65 2.48
N VAL A 13 1.09 6.24 3.54
CA VAL A 13 2.54 6.27 3.77
C VAL A 13 3.11 4.85 3.88
N PHE A 14 2.45 3.96 4.62
CA PHE A 14 2.89 2.56 4.77
C PHE A 14 2.92 1.80 3.45
N TYR A 15 1.90 1.95 2.60
CA TYR A 15 1.87 1.32 1.27
C TYR A 15 2.94 1.89 0.33
N LEU A 16 3.20 3.20 0.40
CA LEU A 16 4.19 3.88 -0.42
C LEU A 16 5.62 3.48 -0.03
N PHE A 17 5.91 3.46 1.28
CA PHE A 17 7.16 2.91 1.81
C PHE A 17 7.31 1.41 1.49
N GLY A 18 6.22 0.64 1.59
CA GLY A 18 6.15 -0.75 1.15
C GLY A 18 6.61 -0.93 -0.29
N ALA A 19 6.10 -0.10 -1.20
CA ALA A 19 6.43 -0.18 -2.62
C ALA A 19 7.89 0.23 -2.93
N ILE A 20 8.45 1.21 -2.20
CA ILE A 20 9.81 1.72 -2.39
C ILE A 20 10.85 0.76 -1.80
N PHE A 21 10.71 0.40 -0.52
CA PHE A 21 11.71 -0.35 0.24
C PHE A 21 11.56 -1.87 0.12
N GLU A 22 10.54 -2.35 -0.59
CA GLU A 22 10.29 -3.79 -0.80
C GLU A 22 10.29 -4.61 0.50
N PHE A 23 9.60 -4.14 1.55
CA PHE A 23 9.65 -4.81 2.85
C PHE A 23 9.31 -6.32 2.73
N PRO A 24 10.11 -7.21 3.34
CA PRO A 24 9.88 -8.66 3.26
C PRO A 24 8.46 -9.02 3.66
N ILE A 25 7.91 -8.37 4.70
CA ILE A 25 6.53 -8.57 5.19
C ILE A 25 5.47 -8.31 4.10
N MET A 26 5.68 -7.31 3.25
CA MET A 26 4.74 -6.95 2.18
C MET A 26 4.85 -7.89 0.96
N PHE A 27 6.01 -8.48 0.67
CA PHE A 27 6.22 -9.25 -0.55
C PHE A 27 6.35 -10.76 -0.31
N GLU A 28 7.18 -11.16 0.65
CA GLU A 28 7.62 -12.55 0.85
C GLU A 28 7.11 -13.18 2.16
N GLY A 29 6.94 -12.36 3.21
CA GLY A 29 6.51 -12.78 4.54
C GLY A 29 5.00 -13.02 4.66
N ASN A 30 4.19 -12.52 3.72
CA ASN A 30 2.75 -12.75 3.70
C ASN A 30 2.37 -13.76 2.59
N PRO A 31 1.81 -14.94 2.92
CA PRO A 31 1.42 -15.94 1.92
C PRO A 31 0.38 -15.42 0.92
N LYS A 32 -0.51 -14.50 1.33
CA LYS A 32 -1.48 -13.87 0.42
C LYS A 32 -0.78 -12.99 -0.61
N THR A 33 0.14 -12.14 -0.15
CA THR A 33 0.83 -11.24 -1.07
C THR A 33 1.78 -12.00 -1.98
N ARG A 34 2.40 -13.08 -1.50
CA ARG A 34 3.20 -14.00 -2.31
C ARG A 34 2.38 -14.68 -3.41
N PHE A 35 1.14 -15.10 -3.11
CA PHE A 35 0.23 -15.68 -4.10
C PHE A 35 -0.21 -14.66 -5.17
N ILE A 36 -0.44 -13.40 -4.77
CA ILE A 36 -0.73 -12.34 -5.73
C ILE A 36 0.52 -12.07 -6.58
N MET A 37 1.68 -11.94 -5.95
CA MET A 37 2.96 -11.73 -6.62
C MET A 37 3.28 -12.84 -7.63
N SER A 38 2.93 -14.10 -7.36
CA SER A 38 3.14 -15.19 -8.32
C SER A 38 2.22 -15.13 -9.54
N LYS A 39 1.07 -14.43 -9.44
CA LYS A 39 0.12 -14.27 -10.55
C LYS A 39 0.40 -13.05 -11.41
N ILE A 40 0.69 -11.90 -10.79
CA ILE A 40 0.86 -10.63 -11.51
C ILE A 40 2.33 -10.21 -11.65
N GLY A 41 3.25 -10.81 -10.89
CA GLY A 41 4.66 -10.45 -10.85
C GLY A 41 4.97 -9.31 -9.86
N LYS A 42 6.21 -9.28 -9.38
CA LYS A 42 6.69 -8.32 -8.36
C LYS A 42 6.57 -6.86 -8.81
N LYS A 43 6.85 -6.57 -10.09
CA LYS A 43 6.76 -5.22 -10.66
C LYS A 43 5.31 -4.70 -10.65
N ASN A 44 4.35 -5.54 -11.03
CA ASN A 44 2.93 -5.15 -11.04
C ASN A 44 2.37 -5.05 -9.62
N LEU A 45 2.83 -5.89 -8.69
CA LEU A 45 2.46 -5.76 -7.28
C LEU A 45 2.93 -4.41 -6.70
N LYS A 46 4.16 -3.96 -7.01
CA LYS A 46 4.63 -2.62 -6.62
C LYS A 46 3.72 -1.52 -7.13
N ILE A 47 3.37 -1.57 -8.42
CA ILE A 47 2.48 -0.59 -9.05
C ILE A 47 1.13 -0.58 -8.33
N LEU A 48 0.60 -1.76 -8.00
CA LEU A 48 -0.65 -1.89 -7.24
C LEU A 48 -0.56 -1.26 -5.85
N LEU A 49 0.55 -1.45 -5.12
CA LEU A 49 0.77 -0.81 -3.82
C LEU A 49 0.85 0.72 -3.93
N VAL A 50 1.48 1.24 -4.99
CA VAL A 50 1.51 2.69 -5.27
C VAL A 50 0.11 3.21 -5.58
N ILE A 51 -0.67 2.49 -6.37
CA ILE A 51 -2.08 2.86 -6.66
C ILE A 51 -2.88 2.92 -5.36
N PHE A 52 -2.76 1.93 -4.48
CA PHE A 52 -3.42 1.96 -3.17
C PHE A 52 -2.98 3.15 -2.31
N ALA A 53 -1.68 3.46 -2.29
CA ALA A 53 -1.17 4.62 -1.57
C ALA A 53 -1.79 5.94 -2.08
N VAL A 54 -1.92 6.10 -3.40
CA VAL A 54 -2.57 7.28 -4.02
C VAL A 54 -4.04 7.36 -3.64
N ILE A 55 -4.79 6.25 -3.72
CA ILE A 55 -6.21 6.20 -3.35
C ILE A 55 -6.39 6.60 -1.88
N PHE A 56 -5.58 6.06 -0.97
CA PHE A 56 -5.66 6.41 0.45
C PHE A 56 -5.26 7.85 0.74
N LEU A 57 -4.31 8.42 0.00
CA LEU A 57 -3.98 9.85 0.07
C LEU A 57 -5.16 10.74 -0.34
N VAL A 58 -5.83 10.40 -1.44
CA VAL A 58 -7.01 11.14 -1.92
C VAL A 58 -8.15 11.05 -0.90
N LEU A 59 -8.44 9.85 -0.39
CA LEU A 59 -9.47 9.63 0.63
C LEU A 59 -9.15 10.40 1.92
N ALA A 60 -7.89 10.35 2.39
CA ALA A 60 -7.46 11.10 3.56
C ALA A 60 -7.63 12.61 3.37
N ASN A 61 -7.40 13.13 2.16
CA ASN A 61 -7.59 14.55 1.86
C ASN A 61 -9.08 14.95 1.76
N MET A 62 -9.95 14.05 1.30
CA MET A 62 -11.40 14.27 1.29
C MET A 62 -12.02 14.25 2.69
N LEU A 63 -11.44 13.48 3.61
CA LEU A 63 -11.91 13.31 5.00
C LEU A 63 -11.26 14.27 6.02
N LYS A 64 -10.45 15.24 5.56
CA LYS A 64 -9.66 16.16 6.40
C LYS A 64 -10.50 16.99 7.37
#